data_AF-A0A7Y5DG05-F1
#
_entry.id   AF-A0A7Y5DG05-F1
#
_cell.length_a   1.000
_cell.length_b   1.000
_cell.length_c   1.000
_cell.angle_alpha   90.00
_cell.angle_beta   90.00
_cell.angle_gamma   90.00
#
_symmetry.space_group_name_H-M   'P 1'
#
loop_
_entity.id
_entity.type
_entity.pdbx_description
1 polymer ?
#
loop_
_entity_poly.entity_id
_entity_poly.type
_entity_poly.pdbx_seq_one_letter_code
_entity_poly.pdbx_strand_id
1 'polypeptide(L)'
;MAIETKPNDRSTKAEKPQPLQFRNNPEVKKRIDDYKAANPDDVTYYTRLVKEHPERAIDAMFYKDMQRHENEMRLINKQLPQAKAFYNAQTPEAKARIDTDLQGVEPFYRDKAFVSAALREKDRQTRREFASPAASPATPAAGTEAGKVVPMPNQAAGSAPKMAM
;
A
#
# COMPACT_ATOMS: atom_id res chain seq x y z
N MET A 1 38.28 -33.59 -10.56
CA MET A 1 38.72 -32.38 -11.29
C MET A 1 38.15 -32.47 -12.70
N ALA A 2 37.10 -31.70 -12.99
CA ALA A 2 36.68 -31.21 -14.31
C ALA A 2 35.20 -30.78 -14.19
N ILE A 3 34.96 -29.50 -13.87
CA ILE A 3 33.64 -28.87 -14.06
C ILE A 3 33.80 -28.05 -15.33
N GLU A 4 33.15 -28.50 -16.40
CA GLU A 4 33.04 -27.76 -17.65
C GLU A 4 32.20 -26.49 -17.40
N THR A 5 32.85 -25.34 -17.37
CA THR A 5 32.20 -24.03 -17.39
C THR A 5 31.78 -23.71 -18.82
N LYS A 6 30.48 -23.80 -19.12
CA LYS A 6 29.90 -23.13 -20.30
C LYS A 6 29.91 -21.63 -20.07
N PRO A 7 30.50 -20.80 -20.96
CA PRO A 7 30.45 -19.36 -20.83
C PRO A 7 29.04 -18.85 -21.13
N ASN A 8 28.53 -18.03 -20.21
CA ASN A 8 27.24 -17.38 -20.29
C ASN A 8 27.39 -16.09 -21.13
N ASP A 9 27.28 -16.23 -22.45
CA ASP A 9 27.20 -15.09 -23.37
C ASP A 9 25.86 -14.36 -23.19
N ARG A 10 25.76 -13.50 -22.17
CA ARG A 10 24.78 -12.42 -22.14
C ARG A 10 25.20 -11.35 -23.15
N SER A 11 24.99 -11.67 -24.43
CA SER A 11 24.92 -10.70 -25.51
C SER A 11 23.85 -9.66 -25.17
N THR A 12 24.28 -8.47 -24.76
CA THR A 12 23.47 -7.26 -24.66
C THR A 12 23.05 -6.81 -26.05
N LYS A 13 22.09 -7.52 -26.66
CA LYS A 13 21.34 -6.97 -27.79
C LYS A 13 20.43 -5.88 -27.24
N ALA A 14 20.77 -4.63 -27.55
CA ALA A 14 19.90 -3.48 -27.33
C ALA A 14 18.58 -3.71 -28.10
N GLU A 15 17.57 -4.22 -27.42
CA GLU A 15 16.20 -4.22 -27.93
C GLU A 15 15.76 -2.77 -28.10
N LYS A 16 15.31 -2.42 -29.30
CA LYS A 16 14.68 -1.11 -29.54
C LYS A 16 13.49 -0.97 -28.59
N PRO A 17 13.31 0.18 -27.91
CA PRO A 17 12.21 0.34 -26.97
C PRO A 17 10.89 0.11 -27.69
N GLN A 18 10.05 -0.76 -27.12
CA GLN A 18 8.70 -0.99 -27.62
C GLN A 18 7.90 0.34 -27.64
N PRO A 19 6.95 0.50 -28.58
CA PRO A 19 6.13 1.70 -28.63
C PRO A 19 5.32 1.86 -27.35
N LEU A 20 5.32 3.07 -26.80
CA LEU A 20 4.65 3.40 -25.55
C LEU A 20 3.13 3.24 -25.71
N GLN A 21 2.55 2.25 -25.03
CA GLN A 21 1.11 2.03 -25.03
C GLN A 21 0.46 2.76 -23.86
N PHE A 22 -0.50 3.64 -24.15
CA PHE A 22 -1.22 4.40 -23.13
C PHE A 22 -2.50 3.69 -22.72
N ARG A 23 -2.67 3.45 -21.42
CA ARG A 23 -3.92 2.94 -20.86
C ARG A 23 -4.95 4.07 -20.82
N ASN A 24 -6.04 3.93 -21.57
CA ASN A 24 -7.10 4.92 -21.62
C ASN A 24 -8.16 4.63 -20.53
N ASN A 25 -8.16 5.43 -19.46
CA ASN A 25 -9.25 5.43 -18.49
C ASN A 25 -10.20 6.62 -18.78
N PRO A 26 -11.47 6.38 -19.14
CA PRO A 26 -12.40 7.43 -19.52
C PRO A 26 -12.72 8.40 -18.36
N GLU A 27 -12.75 7.93 -17.11
CA GLU A 27 -13.02 8.79 -15.95
C GLU A 27 -11.89 9.79 -15.70
N VAL A 28 -10.64 9.32 -15.81
CA VAL A 28 -9.46 10.16 -15.66
C VAL A 28 -9.41 11.18 -16.80
N LYS A 29 -9.74 10.76 -18.02
CA LYS A 29 -9.80 11.67 -19.17
C LYS A 29 -10.82 12.79 -18.94
N LYS A 30 -12.03 12.46 -18.47
CA LYS A 30 -13.05 13.48 -18.16
C LYS A 30 -12.54 14.50 -17.13
N ARG A 31 -11.93 14.04 -16.03
CA ARG A 31 -11.36 14.94 -15.00
C ARG A 31 -10.27 15.84 -15.58
N ILE A 32 -9.44 15.33 -16.47
CA ILE A 32 -8.42 16.12 -17.17
C ILE A 32 -9.08 17.17 -18.06
N ASP A 33 -10.11 16.79 -18.81
CA ASP A 33 -10.80 17.72 -19.71
C ASP A 33 -11.53 18.82 -18.94
N ASP A 34 -12.18 18.48 -17.81
CA ASP A 34 -12.78 19.45 -16.90
C ASP A 34 -11.72 20.42 -16.34
N TYR A 35 -10.54 19.92 -15.93
CA TYR A 35 -9.44 20.76 -15.45
C TYR A 35 -8.88 21.69 -16.54
N LYS A 36 -8.76 21.21 -17.77
CA LYS A 36 -8.33 22.01 -18.93
C LYS A 36 -9.33 23.10 -19.27
N ALA A 37 -10.63 22.80 -19.20
CA ALA A 37 -11.68 23.78 -19.43
C ALA A 37 -11.68 24.88 -18.36
N ALA A 38 -11.39 24.52 -17.11
CA ALA A 38 -11.29 25.49 -16.01
C ALA A 38 -10.02 26.36 -16.06
N ASN A 39 -8.92 25.86 -16.66
CA ASN A 39 -7.62 26.54 -16.66
C ASN A 39 -7.02 26.62 -18.08
N PRO A 40 -7.56 27.49 -18.96
CA PRO A 40 -7.08 27.60 -20.34
C PRO A 40 -5.64 28.12 -20.45
N ASP A 41 -5.20 28.96 -19.50
CA ASP A 41 -3.83 29.50 -19.47
C ASP A 41 -2.79 28.40 -19.22
N ASP A 42 -3.09 27.46 -18.32
CA ASP A 42 -2.26 26.28 -18.05
C ASP A 42 -2.09 25.45 -19.32
N VAL A 43 -3.18 25.23 -20.07
CA VAL A 43 -3.13 24.45 -21.33
C VAL A 43 -2.18 25.11 -22.32
N THR A 44 -2.27 26.43 -22.45
CA THR A 44 -1.39 27.21 -23.33
C THR A 44 0.06 27.11 -22.88
N TYR A 45 0.32 27.33 -21.59
CA TYR A 45 1.65 27.25 -21.00
C TYR A 45 2.29 25.87 -21.18
N TYR A 46 1.60 24.79 -20.80
CA TYR A 46 2.15 23.43 -20.91
C TYR A 46 2.34 23.01 -22.37
N THR A 47 1.45 23.42 -23.27
CA THR A 47 1.61 23.17 -24.71
C THR A 47 2.87 23.84 -25.26
N ARG A 48 3.12 25.09 -24.87
CA ARG A 48 4.34 25.82 -25.26
C ARG A 48 5.58 25.21 -24.62
N LEU A 49 5.53 24.89 -23.34
CA LEU A 49 6.63 24.27 -22.60
C LEU A 49 7.11 22.98 -23.28
N VAL A 50 6.19 22.09 -23.65
CA VAL A 50 6.55 20.82 -24.31
C VAL A 50 7.08 21.03 -25.73
N LYS A 51 6.56 22.01 -26.48
CA LYS A 51 6.99 22.29 -27.86
C LYS A 51 8.32 23.04 -27.94
N GLU A 52 8.50 24.05 -27.10
CA GLU A 52 9.62 25.00 -27.13
C GLU A 52 10.79 24.51 -26.24
N HIS A 53 10.50 23.85 -25.11
CA HIS A 53 11.50 23.43 -24.13
C HIS A 53 11.23 22.00 -23.59
N PRO A 54 11.34 20.96 -24.43
CA PRO A 54 10.99 19.59 -24.06
C PRO A 54 11.81 19.05 -22.88
N GLU A 55 13.11 19.38 -22.79
CA GLU A 55 13.95 18.96 -21.65
C GLU A 55 13.45 19.53 -20.33
N ARG A 56 13.12 20.83 -20.32
CA ARG A 56 12.52 21.49 -19.15
C ARG A 56 11.18 20.86 -18.76
N ALA A 57 10.39 20.42 -19.75
CA ALA A 57 9.14 19.71 -19.50
C ALA A 57 9.38 18.34 -18.84
N ILE A 58 10.41 17.62 -19.28
CA ILE A 58 10.84 16.35 -18.67
C ILE A 58 11.28 16.57 -17.22
N ASP A 59 12.12 17.57 -16.97
CA ASP A 59 12.57 17.92 -15.61
C ASP A 59 11.39 18.29 -14.71
N ALA A 60 10.41 19.03 -15.23
CA ALA A 60 9.21 19.39 -14.48
C ALA A 60 8.37 18.14 -14.11
N MET A 61 8.34 17.11 -14.96
CA MET A 61 7.70 15.84 -14.64
C MET A 61 8.45 15.10 -13.54
N PHE A 62 9.79 14.98 -13.66
CA PHE A 62 10.62 14.39 -12.60
C PHE A 62 10.51 15.14 -11.27
N TYR A 63 10.44 16.46 -11.30
CA TYR A 63 10.27 17.28 -10.10
C TYR A 63 8.94 16.98 -9.40
N LYS A 64 7.84 16.82 -10.14
CA LYS A 64 6.54 16.44 -9.56
C LYS A 64 6.59 15.05 -8.93
N ASP A 65 7.25 14.09 -9.58
CA ASP A 65 7.44 12.75 -9.02
C ASP A 65 8.33 12.77 -7.77
N MET A 66 9.37 13.59 -7.75
CA MET A 66 10.22 13.83 -6.59
C MET A 66 9.41 14.42 -5.43
N GLN A 67 8.63 15.48 -5.66
CA GLN A 67 7.76 16.07 -4.63
C GLN A 67 6.75 15.06 -4.07
N ARG A 68 6.16 14.23 -4.95
CA ARG A 68 5.28 13.14 -4.52
C ARG A 68 6.02 12.16 -3.61
N HIS A 69 7.22 11.74 -4.00
CA HIS A 69 8.05 10.85 -3.20
C HIS A 69 8.40 11.46 -1.84
N GLU A 70 8.84 12.72 -1.80
CA GLU A 70 9.13 13.44 -0.55
C GLU A 70 7.91 13.49 0.38
N ASN A 71 6.73 13.76 -0.16
CA ASN A 71 5.49 13.77 0.60
C ASN A 71 5.15 12.39 1.18
N GLU A 72 5.34 11.31 0.41
CA GLU A 72 5.19 9.94 0.90
C GLU A 72 6.22 9.65 2.02
N MET A 73 7.48 10.04 1.83
CA MET A 73 8.55 9.81 2.79
C MET A 73 8.34 10.54 4.12
N ARG A 74 7.67 11.70 4.12
CA ARG A 74 7.29 12.39 5.38
C ARG A 74 6.45 11.51 6.30
N LEU A 75 5.54 10.72 5.74
CA LEU A 75 4.72 9.79 6.53
C LEU A 75 5.54 8.55 6.93
N ILE A 76 6.31 8.00 6.00
CA ILE A 76 7.20 6.84 6.26
C ILE A 76 8.17 7.14 7.40
N ASN A 77 8.78 8.32 7.41
CA ASN A 77 9.71 8.74 8.46
C ASN A 77 9.06 8.81 9.84
N LYS A 78 7.76 9.15 9.91
CA LYS A 78 7.00 9.12 11.17
C LYS A 78 6.70 7.70 11.63
N GLN A 79 6.47 6.78 10.69
CA GLN A 79 6.15 5.37 10.97
C GLN A 79 7.39 4.51 11.22
N LEU A 80 8.56 4.94 10.72
CA LEU A 80 9.82 4.21 10.79
C LEU A 80 10.18 3.73 12.21
N PRO A 81 10.09 4.56 13.27
CA PRO A 81 10.39 4.10 14.64
C PRO A 81 9.48 2.96 15.09
N GLN A 82 8.18 3.05 14.78
CA GLN A 82 7.20 2.00 15.11
C GLN A 82 7.46 0.72 14.31
N ALA A 83 7.75 0.83 13.01
CA ALA A 83 8.10 -0.31 12.17
C ALA A 83 9.38 -1.01 12.65
N LYS A 84 10.40 -0.25 13.08
CA LYS A 84 11.63 -0.79 13.67
C LYS A 84 11.35 -1.51 15.00
N ALA A 85 10.53 -0.93 15.87
CA ALA A 85 10.14 -1.57 17.12
C ALA A 85 9.39 -2.89 16.87
N PHE A 86 8.46 -2.90 15.91
CA PHE A 86 7.77 -4.11 15.48
C PHE A 86 8.75 -5.15 14.95
N TYR A 87 9.62 -4.78 14.01
CA TYR A 87 10.62 -5.68 13.45
C TYR A 87 11.49 -6.29 14.55
N ASN A 88 11.99 -5.49 15.50
CA ASN A 88 12.85 -5.98 16.57
C ASN A 88 12.15 -7.01 17.48
N ALA A 89 10.86 -6.83 17.74
CA ALA A 89 10.03 -7.73 18.55
C ALA A 89 9.61 -9.03 17.82
N GLN A 90 9.82 -9.12 16.50
CA GLN A 90 9.38 -10.28 15.72
C GLN A 90 10.28 -11.50 15.82
N THR A 91 9.69 -12.67 15.52
CA THR A 91 10.41 -13.94 15.40
C THR A 91 11.45 -13.91 14.27
N PRO A 92 12.52 -14.73 14.35
CA PRO A 92 13.55 -14.78 13.30
C PRO A 92 12.98 -15.10 11.91
N GLU A 93 11.93 -15.92 11.83
CA GLU A 93 11.29 -16.27 10.56
C GLU A 93 10.56 -15.06 9.93
N ALA A 94 9.85 -14.27 10.73
CA ALA A 94 9.19 -13.05 10.25
C ALA A 94 10.20 -11.97 9.82
N LYS A 95 11.32 -11.84 10.54
CA LYS A 95 12.44 -10.97 10.15
C LYS A 95 13.02 -11.38 8.80
N ALA A 96 13.29 -12.66 8.58
CA ALA A 96 13.83 -13.16 7.32
C ALA A 96 12.91 -12.88 6.12
N ARG A 97 11.59 -12.91 6.31
CA ARG A 97 10.63 -12.52 5.24
C ARG A 97 10.73 -11.03 4.91
N ILE A 98 10.76 -10.17 5.92
CA ILE A 98 10.93 -8.73 5.73
C ILE A 98 12.27 -8.44 5.04
N ASP A 99 13.34 -9.12 5.44
CA ASP A 99 14.66 -8.94 4.83
C ASP A 99 14.70 -9.43 3.38
N THR A 100 13.97 -10.50 3.06
CA THR A 100 13.81 -11.00 1.68
C THR A 100 13.11 -9.95 0.81
N ASP A 101 12.05 -9.32 1.32
CA ASP A 101 11.33 -8.24 0.62
C ASP A 101 12.21 -7.00 0.39
N LEU A 102 13.33 -6.86 1.11
CA LEU A 102 14.30 -5.76 0.97
C LEU A 102 15.50 -6.09 0.08
N GLN A 103 15.59 -7.32 -0.43
CA GLN A 103 16.64 -7.72 -1.36
C GLN A 103 16.41 -7.04 -2.71
N GLY A 104 17.47 -6.42 -3.24
CA GLY A 104 17.41 -5.71 -4.53
C GLY A 104 16.67 -4.37 -4.50
N VAL A 105 16.12 -3.94 -3.37
CA VAL A 105 15.54 -2.59 -3.23
C VAL A 105 16.67 -1.57 -3.23
N GLU A 106 16.58 -0.60 -4.13
CA GLU A 106 17.52 0.52 -4.21
C GLU A 106 17.58 1.27 -2.86
N PRO A 107 18.78 1.70 -2.40
CA PRO A 107 18.94 2.40 -1.12
C PRO A 107 18.00 3.60 -0.95
N PHE A 108 17.70 4.31 -2.03
CA PHE A 108 16.78 5.45 -2.03
C PHE A 108 15.35 5.10 -1.58
N TYR A 109 14.89 3.86 -1.82
CA TYR A 109 13.54 3.41 -1.47
C TYR A 109 13.50 2.44 -0.27
N ARG A 110 14.66 2.16 0.36
CA ARG A 110 14.79 1.17 1.44
C ARG A 110 13.85 1.40 2.61
N ASP A 111 13.76 2.64 3.09
CA ASP A 111 12.93 2.97 4.26
C ASP A 111 11.44 2.78 4.00
N LYS A 112 10.98 3.20 2.81
CA LYS A 112 9.61 2.96 2.36
C LYS A 112 9.33 1.47 2.23
N ALA A 113 10.22 0.72 1.59
CA ALA A 113 10.08 -0.72 1.44
C ALA A 113 10.02 -1.42 2.80
N PHE A 114 10.88 -1.03 3.74
CA PHE A 114 10.93 -1.58 5.09
C PHE A 114 9.63 -1.38 5.85
N VAL A 115 9.12 -0.13 5.89
CA VAL A 115 7.84 0.16 6.56
C VAL A 115 6.70 -0.61 5.89
N SER A 116 6.68 -0.68 4.56
CA SER A 116 5.63 -1.43 3.84
C SER A 116 5.69 -2.94 4.11
N ALA A 117 6.88 -3.53 4.18
CA ALA A 117 7.07 -4.95 4.48
C ALA A 117 6.70 -5.27 5.94
N ALA A 118 7.11 -4.41 6.88
CA ALA A 118 6.74 -4.54 8.29
C ALA A 118 5.21 -4.47 8.49
N LEU A 119 4.52 -3.53 7.82
CA LEU A 119 3.06 -3.43 7.87
C LEU A 119 2.37 -4.63 7.23
N ARG A 120 2.88 -5.11 6.08
CA ARG A 120 2.36 -6.32 5.44
C ARG A 120 2.49 -7.56 6.31
N GLU A 121 3.61 -7.72 7.02
CA GLU A 121 3.79 -8.85 7.94
C GLU A 121 2.89 -8.70 9.16
N LYS A 122 2.69 -7.48 9.67
CA LYS A 122 1.70 -7.22 10.74
C LYS A 122 0.29 -7.64 10.29
N ASP A 123 -0.14 -7.21 9.12
CA ASP A 123 -1.46 -7.56 8.56
C ASP A 123 -1.58 -9.07 8.33
N ARG A 124 -0.49 -9.73 7.91
CA ARG A 124 -0.44 -11.19 7.76
C ARG A 124 -0.62 -11.91 9.09
N GLN A 125 0.03 -11.43 10.16
CA GLN A 125 -0.11 -11.99 11.51
C GLN A 125 -1.54 -11.86 12.02
N THR A 126 -2.12 -10.65 11.93
CA THR A 126 -3.51 -10.41 12.29
C THR A 126 -4.47 -11.31 11.51
N ARG A 127 -4.28 -11.48 10.20
CA ARG A 127 -5.11 -12.40 9.40
C ARG A 127 -4.96 -13.87 9.81
N ARG A 128 -3.76 -14.30 10.20
CA ARG A 128 -3.54 -15.67 10.70
C ARG A 128 -4.23 -15.92 12.03
N GLU A 129 -4.24 -14.93 12.92
CA GLU A 129 -4.96 -14.98 14.20
C GLU A 129 -6.48 -15.12 13.98
N PHE A 130 -7.06 -14.39 13.02
CA PHE A 130 -8.49 -14.52 12.69
C PHE A 130 -8.83 -15.79 11.91
N ALA A 131 -7.91 -16.29 11.06
CA ALA A 131 -8.11 -17.51 10.28
C ALA A 131 -7.89 -18.79 11.08
N SER A 132 -7.13 -18.72 12.18
CA SER A 132 -6.93 -19.81 13.14
C SER A 132 -7.64 -19.46 14.45
N PRO A 133 -8.97 -19.59 14.53
CA PRO A 133 -9.61 -19.60 15.85
C PRO A 133 -9.00 -20.78 16.60
N ALA A 134 -8.21 -20.48 17.63
CA ALA A 134 -7.76 -21.50 18.56
C ALA A 134 -8.97 -22.33 18.98
N ALA A 135 -8.81 -23.65 18.96
CA ALA A 135 -9.83 -24.60 19.34
C ALA A 135 -10.56 -24.14 20.61
N SER A 136 -11.90 -24.18 20.52
CA SER A 136 -12.89 -23.86 21.55
C SER A 136 -12.49 -24.34 22.96
N PRO A 137 -12.78 -23.61 24.05
CA PRO A 137 -12.87 -24.26 25.35
C PRO A 137 -14.08 -25.20 25.28
N ALA A 138 -13.82 -26.50 25.26
CA ALA A 138 -14.83 -27.51 25.50
C ALA A 138 -15.35 -27.32 26.93
N THR A 139 -16.59 -26.84 27.07
CA THR A 139 -17.31 -26.83 28.33
C THR A 139 -17.38 -28.26 28.86
N PRO A 140 -16.93 -28.55 30.10
CA PRO A 140 -17.04 -29.89 30.66
C PRO A 140 -18.52 -30.23 30.89
N ALA A 141 -18.91 -31.43 30.47
CA ALA A 141 -20.22 -31.99 30.73
C ALA A 141 -20.42 -32.20 32.24
N ALA A 142 -21.41 -31.54 32.81
CA ALA A 142 -22.04 -31.91 34.09
C ALA A 142 -23.42 -31.28 34.21
N GLY A 143 -24.44 -32.11 34.51
CA GLY A 143 -25.62 -31.66 35.27
C GLY A 143 -26.93 -31.57 34.51
N THR A 144 -27.64 -32.70 34.47
CA THR A 144 -29.10 -32.79 34.39
C THR A 144 -29.75 -31.92 35.47
N GLU A 145 -30.62 -30.96 35.13
CA GLU A 145 -31.94 -30.79 35.79
C GLU A 145 -32.82 -29.72 35.12
N ALA A 146 -34.11 -29.98 35.19
CA ALA A 146 -35.18 -29.32 34.48
C ALA A 146 -35.70 -28.04 35.17
N GLY A 147 -36.17 -27.10 34.36
CA GLY A 147 -37.41 -26.35 34.61
C GLY A 147 -37.36 -25.13 35.54
N LYS A 148 -37.47 -23.93 34.95
CA LYS A 148 -38.57 -22.99 35.26
C LYS A 148 -38.61 -21.81 34.29
N VAL A 149 -39.79 -21.63 33.72
CA VAL A 149 -40.29 -20.45 32.98
C VAL A 149 -40.52 -19.29 33.97
N VAL A 150 -40.36 -18.03 33.53
CA VAL A 150 -41.25 -16.85 33.77
C VAL A 150 -40.53 -15.53 33.35
N PRO A 151 -41.25 -14.48 32.88
CA PRO A 151 -40.93 -13.71 31.67
C PRO A 151 -40.42 -12.26 31.89
N MET A 152 -40.18 -11.56 30.76
CA MET A 152 -39.85 -10.13 30.62
C MET A 152 -40.63 -9.18 31.55
N PRO A 153 -40.05 -7.99 31.80
CA PRO A 153 -40.78 -6.75 31.67
C PRO A 153 -40.21 -5.82 30.59
N ASN A 154 -41.16 -5.27 29.84
CA ASN A 154 -41.08 -4.25 28.81
C ASN A 154 -40.94 -2.84 29.42
N GLN A 155 -40.58 -1.85 28.59
CA GLN A 155 -40.53 -0.38 28.80
C GLN A 155 -39.17 0.17 29.30
N ALA A 156 -38.64 1.32 28.85
CA ALA A 156 -39.26 2.45 28.16
C ALA A 156 -38.27 3.20 27.24
N ALA A 157 -38.86 3.98 26.35
CA ALA A 157 -38.26 4.86 25.36
C ALA A 157 -37.48 6.06 25.92
N GLY A 158 -36.61 6.62 25.07
CA GLY A 158 -36.01 7.95 25.22
C GLY A 158 -35.14 8.26 24.00
N SER A 159 -35.77 8.64 22.88
CA SER A 159 -35.95 10.03 22.41
C SER A 159 -34.67 10.65 21.84
N ALA A 160 -34.64 10.74 20.50
CA ALA A 160 -33.68 11.52 19.73
C ALA A 160 -34.20 12.95 19.51
N PRO A 161 -33.36 14.00 19.58
CA PRO A 161 -33.71 15.28 19.01
C PRO A 161 -33.24 15.37 17.55
N LYS A 162 -34.19 15.57 16.64
CA LYS A 162 -33.96 16.09 15.29
C LYS A 162 -33.62 17.57 15.41
N MET A 163 -32.44 17.97 14.92
CA MET A 163 -32.16 19.37 14.60
C MET A 163 -32.84 19.69 13.26
N ALA A 164 -33.86 20.54 13.28
CA ALA A 164 -34.40 21.20 12.10
C ALA A 164 -33.81 22.61 12.01
N MET A 165 -33.64 23.05 10.77
CA MET A 165 -33.27 24.40 10.32
C MET A 165 -34.18 25.49 10.87
#